data_AF-A0A1I6TIC9-F1
#
_entry.id   AF-A0A1I6TIC9-F1
#
_cell.length_a   1.000
_cell.length_b   1.000
_cell.length_c   1.000
_cell.angle_alpha   90.00
_cell.angle_beta   90.00
_cell.angle_gamma   90.00
#
_symmetry.space_group_name_H-M   'P 1'
#
loop_
_entity.id
_entity.type
_entity.pdbx_description
1 polymer ?
#
loop_
_entity_poly.entity_id
_entity_poly.type
_entity_poly.pdbx_seq_one_letter_code
_entity_poly.pdbx_strand_id
1 'polypeptide(L)'
;MKCYQYGIAFLDEYTTAVTRIVSRCMNLPFDRQRYEKKRGSIDVYAARSEEDPNHFLIVDFPCEIHSITVRCSESVHKDIQSLMIRLDKLIREKEQEPLHYKIENEYGTENDSVQELLVRTKRSLEDIFKSNGL
;
A
#
# COMPACT_ATOMS: atom_id res chain seq x y z
N MET A 1 -17.08 -5.46 -10.28
CA MET A 1 -15.73 -5.94 -10.64
C MET A 1 -15.09 -6.53 -9.39
N LYS A 2 -14.46 -7.70 -9.46
CA LYS A 2 -13.78 -8.27 -8.28
C LYS A 2 -12.51 -7.49 -8.00
N CYS A 3 -12.27 -7.22 -6.71
CA CYS A 3 -11.10 -6.50 -6.23
C CYS A 3 -10.32 -7.39 -5.28
N TYR A 4 -9.02 -7.15 -5.23
CA TYR A 4 -8.07 -7.85 -4.36
C TYR A 4 -7.24 -6.81 -3.62
N GLN A 5 -6.86 -7.11 -2.39
CA GLN A 5 -6.07 -6.24 -1.54
C GLN A 5 -4.92 -7.01 -0.89
N TYR A 6 -3.75 -6.41 -0.87
CA TYR A 6 -2.54 -7.00 -0.33
C TYR A 6 -1.76 -5.95 0.47
N GLY A 7 -1.33 -6.30 1.68
CA GLY A 7 -0.54 -5.45 2.57
C GLY A 7 0.81 -6.06 2.91
N ILE A 8 1.82 -5.21 3.09
CA ILE A 8 3.09 -5.55 3.76
C ILE A 8 3.51 -4.41 4.68
N ALA A 9 4.23 -4.75 5.76
CA ALA A 9 4.80 -3.80 6.70
C ALA A 9 6.33 -3.79 6.63
N PHE A 10 6.98 -2.65 6.81
CA PHE A 10 8.42 -2.49 6.69
C PHE A 10 8.95 -1.24 7.39
N LEU A 11 10.27 -1.21 7.63
CA LEU A 11 10.96 -0.06 8.21
C LEU A 11 11.06 1.12 7.22
N ASP A 12 11.24 2.32 7.78
CA ASP A 12 11.32 3.60 7.05
C ASP A 12 12.31 3.65 5.88
N GLU A 13 13.41 2.89 5.96
CA GLU A 13 14.42 2.84 4.89
C GLU A 13 13.89 2.22 3.59
N TYR A 14 12.87 1.36 3.67
CA TYR A 14 12.31 0.63 2.52
C TYR A 14 11.20 1.39 1.81
N THR A 15 10.54 2.29 2.53
CA THR A 15 9.28 2.91 2.14
C THR A 15 9.33 3.54 0.75
N THR A 16 10.37 4.31 0.44
CA THR A 16 10.49 4.99 -0.86
C THR A 16 10.71 4.01 -1.99
N ALA A 17 11.51 2.96 -1.78
CA ALA A 17 11.79 1.95 -2.80
C ALA A 17 10.55 1.10 -3.07
N VAL A 18 9.90 0.60 -2.02
CA VAL A 18 8.68 -0.20 -2.09
C VAL A 18 7.57 0.58 -2.78
N THR A 19 7.30 1.81 -2.34
CA THR A 19 6.24 2.67 -2.92
C THR A 19 6.47 2.89 -4.41
N ARG A 20 7.72 3.18 -4.83
CA ARG A 20 8.04 3.40 -6.26
C ARG A 20 7.88 2.14 -7.10
N ILE A 21 8.33 1.00 -6.61
CA ILE A 21 8.24 -0.28 -7.34
C ILE A 21 6.78 -0.66 -7.53
N VAL A 22 5.98 -0.59 -6.47
CA VAL A 22 4.55 -0.90 -6.50
C VAL A 22 3.80 0.08 -7.41
N SER A 23 4.04 1.39 -7.28
CA SER A 23 3.43 2.41 -8.16
C SER A 23 3.69 2.10 -9.63
N ARG A 24 4.94 1.75 -9.98
CA ARG A 24 5.32 1.42 -11.35
C ARG A 24 4.63 0.15 -11.86
N CYS A 25 4.55 -0.88 -11.04
CA CYS A 25 3.88 -2.13 -11.39
C CYS A 25 2.39 -1.92 -11.66
N MET A 26 1.77 -1.01 -10.90
CA MET A 26 0.35 -0.70 -11.00
C MET A 26 0.02 0.41 -12.01
N ASN A 27 1.04 0.98 -12.67
CA ASN A 27 0.90 2.17 -13.51
C ASN A 27 0.21 3.35 -12.80
N LEU A 28 0.53 3.55 -11.52
CA LEU A 28 -0.02 4.64 -10.71
C LEU A 28 0.89 5.89 -10.76
N PRO A 29 0.31 7.10 -10.71
CA PRO A 29 1.08 8.32 -10.64
C PRO A 29 1.85 8.39 -9.31
N PHE A 30 3.17 8.61 -9.40
CA PHE A 30 4.03 8.78 -8.24
C PHE A 30 4.56 10.22 -8.15
N ASP A 31 3.95 11.01 -7.27
CA ASP A 31 4.43 12.35 -6.93
C ASP A 31 5.39 12.26 -5.73
N ARG A 32 6.68 12.38 -6.02
CA ARG A 32 7.73 12.32 -5.00
C ARG A 32 7.62 13.45 -3.98
N GLN A 33 7.26 14.68 -4.39
CA GLN A 33 7.18 15.81 -3.47
C GLN A 33 6.02 15.62 -2.50
N ARG A 34 4.86 15.18 -3.00
CA ARG A 34 3.70 14.84 -2.16
C ARG A 34 4.03 13.70 -1.20
N TYR A 35 4.70 12.66 -1.69
CA TYR A 35 5.12 11.52 -0.87
C TYR A 35 6.03 11.93 0.30
N GLU A 36 7.10 12.68 0.05
CA GLU A 36 8.03 13.11 1.13
C GLU A 36 7.34 14.04 2.13
N LYS A 37 6.42 14.90 1.66
CA LYS A 37 5.61 15.76 2.55
C LYS A 37 4.75 14.93 3.51
N LYS A 38 4.11 13.87 3.01
CA LYS A 38 3.24 12.98 3.82
C LYS A 38 4.03 12.14 4.81
N ARG A 39 5.18 11.60 4.37
CA ARG A 39 6.11 10.84 5.21
C ARG A 39 6.59 11.66 6.41
N GLY A 40 6.90 12.94 6.20
CA GLY A 40 7.32 13.85 7.27
C GLY A 40 6.21 14.30 8.24
N SER A 41 4.94 13.98 7.97
CA SER A 41 3.79 14.47 8.74
C SER A 41 2.98 13.41 9.46
N ILE A 42 3.42 12.14 9.49
CA ILE A 42 2.66 11.01 10.09
C ILE A 42 1.23 10.96 9.51
N ASP A 43 1.12 11.14 8.19
CA ASP A 43 -0.15 11.08 7.46
C ASP A 43 -0.12 9.85 6.53
N VAL A 44 -1.08 9.77 5.62
CA VAL A 44 -1.20 8.71 4.63
C VAL A 44 -0.86 9.26 3.25
N TYR A 45 0.06 8.61 2.54
CA TYR A 45 0.22 8.81 1.11
C TYR A 45 -0.72 7.89 0.34
N ALA A 46 -1.38 8.41 -0.69
CA ALA A 46 -2.21 7.61 -1.57
C ALA A 46 -1.95 7.96 -3.05
N ALA A 47 -2.04 6.94 -3.90
CA ALA A 47 -2.09 7.09 -5.34
C ALA A 47 -3.19 6.19 -5.90
N ARG A 48 -3.98 6.69 -6.85
CA ARG A 48 -5.14 6.00 -7.44
C ARG A 48 -5.10 6.13 -8.95
N SER A 49 -5.54 5.10 -9.66
CA SER A 49 -5.67 5.11 -11.11
C SER A 49 -6.83 6.03 -11.52
N GLU A 50 -6.63 6.80 -12.58
CA GLU A 50 -7.70 7.61 -13.18
C GLU A 50 -8.70 6.74 -13.95
N GLU A 51 -8.29 5.55 -14.41
CA GLU A 51 -9.10 4.64 -15.20
C GLU A 51 -9.93 3.68 -14.35
N ASP A 52 -9.39 3.24 -13.21
CA ASP A 52 -10.04 2.32 -12.28
C ASP A 52 -9.93 2.82 -10.83
N PRO A 53 -11.00 3.36 -10.24
CA PRO A 53 -10.95 3.90 -8.88
C PRO A 53 -10.71 2.84 -7.80
N ASN A 54 -10.88 1.54 -8.10
CA ASN A 54 -10.53 0.46 -7.19
C ASN A 54 -9.05 0.06 -7.28
N HIS A 55 -8.31 0.64 -8.23
CA HIS A 55 -6.89 0.41 -8.42
C HIS A 55 -6.09 1.53 -7.76
N PHE A 56 -5.54 1.26 -6.58
CA PHE A 56 -4.83 2.25 -5.79
C PHE A 56 -3.82 1.63 -4.83
N LEU A 57 -2.89 2.44 -4.35
CA LEU A 57 -2.04 2.11 -3.22
C LEU A 57 -2.20 3.17 -2.12
N ILE A 58 -2.03 2.73 -0.89
CA ILE A 58 -2.01 3.52 0.32
C ILE A 58 -0.73 3.17 1.07
N VAL A 59 0.02 4.19 1.49
CA VAL A 59 1.16 4.04 2.39
C VAL A 59 0.83 4.75 3.69
N ASP A 60 0.84 4.00 4.78
CA ASP A 60 0.56 4.49 6.12
C ASP A 60 1.87 4.71 6.90
N PHE A 61 1.99 5.88 7.54
CA PHE A 61 3.21 6.29 8.25
C PHE A 61 3.02 6.41 9.77
N PRO A 62 2.69 5.34 10.51
CA PRO A 62 2.29 5.46 11.92
C PRO A 62 3.44 5.74 12.90
N CYS A 63 4.71 5.44 12.55
CA CYS A 63 5.96 5.93 13.17
C CYS A 63 7.18 5.17 12.61
N GLU A 64 7.52 4.01 13.20
CA GLU A 64 8.74 3.24 12.88
C GLU A 64 8.51 2.14 11.84
N ILE A 65 7.32 1.52 11.91
CA ILE A 65 6.89 0.47 11.00
C ILE A 65 5.80 1.06 10.12
N HIS A 66 6.11 1.22 8.85
CA HIS A 66 5.16 1.67 7.85
C HIS A 66 4.50 0.48 7.19
N SER A 67 3.37 0.71 6.55
CA SER A 67 2.74 -0.30 5.70
C SER A 67 2.40 0.27 4.34
N ILE A 68 2.42 -0.60 3.33
CA ILE A 68 1.79 -0.33 2.05
C ILE A 68 0.66 -1.32 1.85
N THR A 69 -0.50 -0.81 1.48
CA THR A 69 -1.65 -1.60 1.08
C THR A 69 -1.98 -1.27 -0.36
N VAL A 70 -2.14 -2.29 -1.17
CA VAL A 70 -2.48 -2.20 -2.59
C VAL A 70 -3.85 -2.80 -2.80
N ARG A 71 -4.73 -2.09 -3.51
CA ARG A 71 -5.97 -2.65 -4.05
C ARG A 71 -5.91 -2.65 -5.58
N CYS A 72 -6.30 -3.76 -6.20
CA CYS A 72 -6.25 -3.92 -7.65
C CYS A 72 -7.37 -4.84 -8.17
N SER A 73 -7.55 -4.84 -9.49
CA SER A 73 -8.56 -5.64 -10.19
C SER A 73 -8.12 -7.09 -10.42
N GLU A 74 -9.08 -7.95 -10.72
CA GLU A 74 -8.85 -9.38 -11.05
C GLU A 74 -7.85 -9.60 -12.19
N SER A 75 -7.69 -8.67 -13.14
CA SER A 75 -6.78 -8.86 -14.27
C SER A 75 -5.30 -8.81 -13.88
N VAL A 76 -4.95 -8.11 -12.79
CA VAL A 76 -3.54 -7.88 -12.39
C VAL A 76 -3.21 -8.45 -11.01
N HIS A 77 -4.19 -9.01 -10.29
CA HIS A 77 -4.03 -9.34 -8.87
C HIS A 77 -2.91 -10.35 -8.58
N LYS A 78 -2.68 -11.33 -9.46
CA LYS A 78 -1.62 -12.34 -9.28
C LYS A 78 -0.21 -11.76 -9.44
N ASP A 79 -0.04 -10.81 -10.34
CA ASP A 79 1.24 -10.13 -10.55
C ASP A 79 1.56 -9.24 -9.36
N ILE A 80 0.55 -8.51 -8.87
CA ILE A 80 0.67 -7.72 -7.64
C ILE A 80 0.96 -8.60 -6.43
N GLN A 81 0.23 -9.70 -6.23
CA GLN A 81 0.48 -10.61 -5.12
C GLN A 81 1.92 -11.16 -5.16
N SER A 82 2.37 -11.58 -6.34
CA SER A 82 3.74 -12.09 -6.54
C SER A 82 4.79 -11.02 -6.25
N LEU A 83 4.54 -9.77 -6.65
CA LEU A 83 5.41 -8.64 -6.33
C LEU A 83 5.48 -8.39 -4.82
N MET A 84 4.33 -8.37 -4.14
CA MET A 84 4.25 -8.13 -2.70
C MET A 84 5.01 -9.23 -1.93
N ILE A 85 4.86 -10.50 -2.33
CA ILE A 85 5.58 -11.64 -1.73
C ILE A 85 7.09 -11.47 -1.90
N ARG A 86 7.53 -11.07 -3.10
CA ARG A 86 8.95 -10.85 -3.39
C ARG A 86 9.52 -9.69 -2.58
N LEU A 87 8.77 -8.59 -2.44
CA LEU A 87 9.19 -7.43 -1.67
C LEU A 87 9.29 -7.77 -0.17
N ASP A 88 8.28 -8.41 0.40
CA ASP A 88 8.31 -8.85 1.81
C ASP A 88 9.50 -9.78 2.05
N LYS A 89 9.68 -10.80 1.20
CA LYS A 89 10.81 -11.72 1.30
C LYS A 89 12.16 -11.00 1.33
N LEU A 90 12.40 -10.07 0.39
CA LEU A 90 13.67 -9.32 0.34
C LEU A 90 13.90 -8.47 1.60
N ILE A 91 12.85 -7.88 2.16
CA ILE A 91 12.92 -7.07 3.37
C ILE A 91 13.23 -7.97 4.57
N ARG A 92 12.47 -9.05 4.77
CA ARG A 92 12.67 -9.99 5.89
C ARG A 92 14.05 -10.66 5.85
N GLU A 93 14.53 -11.05 4.66
CA GLU A 93 15.87 -11.60 4.50
C GLU A 93 16.96 -10.60 4.92
N LYS A 94 16.80 -9.31 4.60
CA LYS A 94 17.74 -8.25 4.98
C LYS A 94 17.69 -7.95 6.48
N GLU A 95 16.50 -7.92 7.07
CA GLU A 95 16.28 -7.68 8.50
C GLU A 95 16.53 -8.91 9.38
N GLN A 96 16.83 -10.07 8.79
CA GLN A 96 16.94 -11.37 9.50
C GLN A 96 15.67 -11.74 10.27
N GLU A 97 14.51 -11.32 9.74
CA GLU A 97 13.20 -11.62 10.30
C GLU A 97 12.60 -12.91 9.71
N PRO A 98 11.65 -13.56 10.42
CA PRO A 98 10.93 -14.70 9.87
C PRO A 98 10.21 -14.35 8.57
N LEU A 99 10.32 -15.24 7.57
CA LEU A 99 9.58 -15.09 6.32
C LEU A 99 8.09 -15.27 6.56
N HIS A 100 7.27 -14.36 6.05
CA HIS A 100 5.86 -14.63 5.86
C HIS A 100 5.70 -15.58 4.68
N TYR A 101 5.18 -16.78 4.95
CA TYR A 101 5.00 -17.80 3.91
C TYR A 101 3.89 -17.45 2.91
N LYS A 102 3.02 -16.49 3.26
CA LYS A 102 1.88 -16.08 2.44
C LYS A 102 1.53 -14.62 2.64
N ILE A 103 1.19 -13.96 1.54
CA ILE A 103 0.44 -12.71 1.52
C ILE A 103 -0.89 -13.06 0.86
N GLU A 104 -1.97 -12.99 1.64
CA GLU A 104 -3.31 -13.38 1.22
C GLU A 104 -4.15 -12.15 0.85
N ASN A 105 -5.29 -12.38 0.19
CA ASN A 105 -6.20 -11.30 -0.12
C ASN A 105 -6.89 -10.80 1.15
N GLU A 106 -6.66 -9.55 1.51
CA GLU A 106 -7.22 -8.91 2.70
C GLU A 106 -8.62 -8.33 2.47
N TYR A 107 -9.02 -8.12 1.21
CA TYR A 107 -10.22 -7.35 0.89
C TYR A 107 -11.49 -8.00 1.41
N GLY A 108 -12.24 -7.28 2.25
CA GLY A 108 -13.47 -7.77 2.86
C GLY A 108 -13.28 -8.89 3.89
N THR A 109 -12.04 -9.10 4.35
CA THR A 109 -11.72 -10.03 5.44
C THR A 109 -11.61 -9.30 6.77
N GLU A 110 -11.40 -10.05 7.85
CA GLU A 110 -11.08 -9.47 9.16
C GLU A 110 -9.75 -8.71 9.20
N ASN A 111 -8.86 -8.95 8.23
CA ASN A 111 -7.54 -8.31 8.10
C ASN A 111 -7.53 -7.20 7.02
N ASP A 112 -8.68 -6.58 6.72
CA ASP A 112 -8.76 -5.52 5.71
C ASP A 112 -8.04 -4.24 6.20
N SER A 113 -6.75 -4.13 5.88
CA SER A 113 -5.89 -3.00 6.29
C SER A 113 -6.45 -1.62 5.91
N VAL A 114 -7.17 -1.51 4.78
CA VAL A 114 -7.83 -0.25 4.40
C VAL A 114 -8.97 0.03 5.36
N GLN A 115 -9.83 -0.95 5.64
CA GLN A 115 -10.94 -0.76 6.58
C GLN A 115 -10.44 -0.38 7.99
N GLU A 116 -9.38 -1.03 8.47
CA GLU A 116 -8.72 -0.69 9.74
C GLU A 116 -8.23 0.77 9.75
N LEU A 117 -7.58 1.20 8.67
CA LEU A 117 -7.13 2.58 8.51
C LEU A 117 -8.29 3.58 8.56
N LEU A 118 -9.40 3.30 7.86
CA LEU A 118 -10.57 4.17 7.83
C LEU A 118 -11.18 4.33 9.24
N VAL A 119 -11.29 3.22 9.98
CA VAL A 119 -11.78 3.23 11.37
C VAL A 119 -10.84 4.02 12.29
N ARG A 120 -9.53 3.75 12.21
CA ARG A 120 -8.51 4.39 13.04
C ARG A 120 -8.46 5.90 12.82
N THR A 121 -8.56 6.33 11.56
CA THR A 121 -8.43 7.75 11.19
C THR A 121 -9.76 8.51 11.22
N LYS A 122 -10.91 7.81 11.35
CA LYS A 122 -12.26 8.37 11.23
C LYS A 122 -12.46 9.12 9.90
N ARG A 123 -11.86 8.62 8.83
CA ARG A 123 -11.93 9.19 7.47
C ARG A 123 -12.61 8.21 6.55
N SER A 124 -13.30 8.72 5.54
CA SER A 124 -13.69 7.90 4.39
C SER A 124 -12.48 7.69 3.47
N LEU A 125 -12.57 6.67 2.60
CA LEU A 125 -11.55 6.45 1.57
C LEU A 125 -11.39 7.69 0.66
N GLU A 126 -12.50 8.38 0.39
CA GLU A 126 -12.52 9.58 -0.44
C GLU A 126 -11.87 10.78 0.26
N ASP A 127 -11.94 10.86 1.59
CA ASP A 127 -11.20 11.86 2.34
C ASP A 127 -9.69 11.63 2.24
N ILE A 128 -9.23 10.36 2.21
CA ILE A 128 -7.83 10.00 2.01
C ILE A 128 -7.34 10.45 0.63
N PHE A 129 -8.09 10.15 -0.42
CA PHE A 129 -7.74 10.58 -1.77
C PHE A 129 -7.74 12.11 -1.92
N LYS A 130 -8.77 12.80 -1.41
CA LYS A 130 -8.83 14.28 -1.44
C LYS A 130 -7.65 14.93 -0.73
N SER A 131 -7.21 14.41 0.43
CA SER A 131 -6.02 14.99 1.10
C SER A 131 -4.70 14.69 0.39
N ASN A 132 -4.73 13.79 -0.60
CA ASN A 132 -3.65 13.52 -1.53
C ASN A 132 -3.87 14.23 -2.88
N GLY A 133 -4.91 15.06 -3.05
CA GLY A 133 -5.18 15.77 -4.31
C GLY A 133 -5.67 14.87 -5.44
N LEU A 134 -6.46 13.84 -5.10
CA LEU A 134 -7.05 12.84 -6.00
C LEU A 134 -8.58 12.76 -5.88
#